data_AF-A0A349ZZM9-F1
#
_entry.id   AF-A0A349ZZM9-F1
#
_cell.length_a   1.000
_cell.length_b   1.000
_cell.length_c   1.000
_cell.angle_alpha   90.00
_cell.angle_beta   90.00
_cell.angle_gamma   90.00
#
_symmetry.space_group_name_H-M   'P 1'
#
loop_
_entity.id
_entity.type
_entity.pdbx_description
1 polymer ?
#
loop_
_entity_poly.entity_id
_entity_poly.type
_entity_poly.pdbx_seq_one_letter_code
_entity_poly.pdbx_strand_id
1 'polypeptide(L)'
;IEKAVVLALFVPLIISSGGNSGSQAATLIIRAMALQEITLRDWWYVMRKEIISGLCLGGILGFIGFIRIMMWQKAGLFDYGEYWVFIALSISVSLVLIVLWGTLSGSMIPFVLKKLKLDPATSSAPFVATLVDVTGLIIYFSIAGMFLAGKLL
;
A
#
# COMPACT_ATOMS: atom_id res chain seq x y z
N ILE A 1 -9.23 24.58 -3.18
CA ILE A 1 -8.16 24.10 -4.09
C ILE A 1 -6.89 23.78 -3.29
N GLU A 2 -6.37 24.67 -2.43
CA GLU A 2 -5.16 24.43 -1.61
C GLU A 2 -5.15 23.12 -0.79
N LYS A 3 -6.28 22.67 -0.24
CA LYS A 3 -6.31 21.48 0.63
C LYS A 3 -6.24 20.15 -0.15
N ALA A 4 -6.71 20.11 -1.40
CA ALA A 4 -6.49 18.99 -2.31
C ALA A 4 -5.01 18.91 -2.76
N VAL A 5 -4.31 20.05 -2.78
CA VAL A 5 -2.87 20.09 -3.07
C VAL A 5 -2.09 19.36 -1.99
N VAL A 6 -2.44 19.52 -0.71
CA VAL A 6 -1.75 18.84 0.40
C VAL A 6 -1.84 17.31 0.28
N LEU A 7 -3.03 16.77 -0.03
CA LEU A 7 -3.20 15.32 -0.26
C LEU A 7 -2.41 14.84 -1.48
N ALA A 8 -2.37 15.63 -2.55
CA ALA A 8 -1.61 15.31 -3.76
C ALA A 8 -0.10 15.16 -3.48
N LEU A 9 0.46 15.88 -2.50
CA LEU A 9 1.88 15.74 -2.09
C LEU A 9 2.23 14.33 -1.60
N PHE A 10 1.24 13.58 -1.10
CA PHE A 10 1.46 12.23 -0.57
C PHE A 10 1.15 11.13 -1.60
N VAL A 11 0.60 11.46 -2.77
CA VAL A 11 0.31 10.48 -3.83
C VAL A 11 1.55 9.66 -4.23
N PRO A 12 2.74 10.27 -4.48
CA PRO A 12 3.94 9.49 -4.80
C PRO A 12 4.35 8.53 -3.69
N LEU A 13 4.23 8.95 -2.42
CA LEU A 13 4.54 8.11 -1.27
C LEU A 13 3.59 6.90 -1.21
N ILE A 14 2.30 7.14 -1.42
CA ILE A 14 1.26 6.11 -1.40
C ILE A 14 1.49 5.07 -2.50
N ILE A 15 1.63 5.54 -3.74
CA ILE A 15 1.84 4.69 -4.91
C ILE A 15 3.13 3.88 -4.74
N SER A 16 4.23 4.54 -4.37
CA SER A 16 5.53 3.87 -4.20
C SER A 16 5.49 2.82 -3.09
N SER A 17 4.83 3.09 -1.96
CA SER A 17 4.76 2.15 -0.83
C SER A 17 3.98 0.88 -1.20
N GLY A 18 2.83 1.04 -1.88
CA GLY A 18 2.06 -0.09 -2.39
C GLY A 18 2.83 -0.88 -3.46
N GLY A 19 3.35 -0.19 -4.48
CA GLY A 19 4.05 -0.83 -5.60
C GLY A 19 5.32 -1.58 -5.18
N ASN A 20 6.11 -1.02 -4.27
CA ASN A 20 7.33 -1.66 -3.77
C ASN A 20 7.03 -2.89 -2.91
N SER A 21 6.05 -2.80 -2.01
CA SER A 21 5.64 -3.94 -1.18
C SER A 21 5.04 -5.07 -2.02
N GLY A 22 4.21 -4.74 -3.03
CA GLY A 22 3.67 -5.73 -3.96
C GLY A 22 4.73 -6.37 -4.86
N SER A 23 5.65 -5.58 -5.40
CA SER A 23 6.75 -6.12 -6.22
C SER A 23 7.69 -7.02 -5.41
N GLN A 24 7.95 -6.66 -4.16
CA GLN A 24 8.72 -7.49 -3.22
C GLN A 24 8.00 -8.81 -2.95
N ALA A 25 6.72 -8.76 -2.59
CA ALA A 25 5.93 -9.96 -2.32
C ALA A 25 5.86 -10.87 -3.56
N ALA A 26 5.61 -10.32 -4.76
CA ALA A 26 5.61 -11.07 -6.00
C ALA A 26 6.94 -11.76 -6.27
N THR A 27 8.05 -11.05 -6.10
CA THR A 27 9.40 -11.59 -6.31
C THR A 27 9.67 -12.77 -5.37
N LEU A 28 9.32 -12.65 -4.09
CA LEU A 28 9.50 -13.70 -3.10
C LEU A 28 8.67 -14.96 -3.43
N ILE A 29 7.41 -14.78 -3.82
CA ILE A 29 6.53 -15.89 -4.20
C ILE A 29 6.99 -16.57 -5.48
N ILE A 30 7.34 -15.80 -6.52
CA ILE A 30 7.85 -16.35 -7.79
C ILE A 30 9.12 -17.16 -7.54
N ARG A 31 10.03 -16.64 -6.72
CA ARG A 31 11.27 -17.35 -6.36
C ARG A 31 10.98 -18.63 -5.60
N ALA A 32 10.11 -18.59 -4.59
CA ALA A 32 9.75 -19.77 -3.79
C ALA A 32 9.05 -20.84 -4.65
N MET A 33 8.21 -20.44 -5.62
CA MET A 33 7.61 -21.36 -6.59
C MET A 33 8.66 -21.99 -7.52
N ALA A 34 9.63 -21.19 -8.00
CA ALA A 34 10.69 -21.67 -8.87
C ALA A 34 11.62 -22.66 -8.16
N LEU A 35 11.87 -22.44 -6.87
CA LEU A 35 12.63 -23.34 -6.00
C LEU A 35 11.81 -24.55 -5.50
N GLN A 36 10.53 -24.66 -5.89
CA GLN A 36 9.59 -25.69 -5.44
C GLN A 36 9.38 -25.73 -3.91
N GLU A 37 9.68 -24.63 -3.22
CA GLU A 37 9.44 -24.48 -1.77
C GLU A 37 7.96 -24.29 -1.44
N ILE A 38 7.19 -23.74 -2.40
CA ILE A 38 5.74 -23.56 -2.30
C ILE A 38 5.04 -24.06 -3.56
N THR A 39 3.82 -24.56 -3.37
CA THR A 39 2.94 -25.07 -4.42
C THR A 39 1.61 -24.32 -4.44
N LEU A 40 0.77 -24.60 -5.45
CA LEU A 40 -0.58 -24.01 -5.53
C LEU A 40 -1.47 -24.31 -4.31
N ARG A 41 -1.17 -25.37 -3.56
CA ARG A 41 -1.93 -25.77 -2.36
C ARG A 41 -1.64 -24.86 -1.16
N ASP A 42 -0.49 -24.21 -1.16
CA ASP A 42 -0.01 -23.38 -0.06
C ASP A 42 -0.55 -21.94 -0.10
N TRP A 43 -1.43 -21.63 -1.07
CA TRP A 43 -2.04 -20.31 -1.25
C TRP A 43 -2.57 -19.72 0.05
N TRP A 44 -3.36 -20.49 0.81
CA TRP A 44 -3.97 -20.01 2.05
C TRP A 44 -2.94 -19.73 3.14
N TYR A 45 -1.91 -20.57 3.23
CA TYR A 45 -0.81 -20.38 4.18
C TYR A 45 -0.03 -19.09 3.85
N VAL A 46 0.31 -18.90 2.58
CA VAL A 46 1.01 -17.70 2.11
C VAL A 46 0.18 -16.44 2.34
N MET A 47 -1.10 -16.46 1.97
CA MET A 47 -1.99 -15.31 2.16
C MET A 47 -2.02 -14.84 3.62
N ARG A 48 -2.15 -15.77 4.58
CA ARG A 48 -2.16 -15.43 6.02
C ARG A 48 -0.84 -14.83 6.49
N LYS A 49 0.29 -15.37 6.02
CA LYS A 49 1.62 -14.84 6.32
C LYS A 49 1.79 -13.41 5.79
N GLU A 50 1.32 -13.16 4.57
CA GLU A 50 1.43 -11.86 3.90
C GLU A 50 0.47 -10.80 4.46
N ILE A 51 -0.68 -11.20 5.02
CA ILE A 51 -1.53 -10.28 5.80
C ILE A 51 -0.77 -9.73 7.00
N ILE A 52 -0.09 -10.60 7.76
CA ILE A 52 0.69 -10.18 8.94
C ILE A 52 1.84 -9.28 8.50
N SER A 53 2.60 -9.70 7.48
CA SER A 53 3.69 -8.90 6.90
C SER A 53 3.22 -7.51 6.47
N GLY A 54 2.11 -7.46 5.72
CA GLY A 54 1.51 -6.22 5.22
C GLY A 54 1.02 -5.29 6.32
N LEU A 55 0.36 -5.84 7.35
CA LEU A 55 -0.08 -5.05 8.51
C LEU A 55 1.10 -4.52 9.34
N CYS A 56 2.14 -5.33 9.55
CA CYS A 56 3.33 -4.90 10.26
C CYS A 56 4.08 -3.79 9.50
N LEU A 57 4.37 -4.01 8.22
CA LEU A 57 5.08 -3.04 7.38
C LEU A 57 4.26 -1.76 7.20
N GLY A 58 2.97 -1.91 6.89
CA GLY A 58 2.03 -0.82 6.75
C GLY A 58 1.86 -0.02 8.05
N GLY A 59 1.81 -0.70 9.19
CA GLY A 59 1.74 -0.06 10.52
C GLY A 59 2.99 0.77 10.82
N ILE A 60 4.18 0.23 10.55
CA ILE A 60 5.45 0.94 10.73
C ILE A 60 5.48 2.18 9.83
N LEU A 61 5.17 2.05 8.54
CA LEU A 61 5.17 3.17 7.60
C LEU A 61 4.10 4.22 7.94
N GLY A 62 2.90 3.77 8.32
CA GLY A 62 1.82 4.66 8.77
C GLY A 62 2.20 5.44 10.02
N PHE A 63 2.85 4.78 10.99
CA PHE A 63 3.35 5.44 12.19
C PHE A 63 4.44 6.46 11.87
N ILE A 64 5.44 6.10 11.07
CA ILE A 64 6.50 7.02 10.62
C ILE A 64 5.89 8.22 9.89
N GLY A 65 4.93 7.99 8.99
CA GLY A 65 4.22 9.04 8.26
C GLY A 65 3.50 10.01 9.20
N PHE A 66 2.80 9.50 10.22
CA PHE A 66 2.13 10.31 11.23
C PHE A 66 3.12 11.21 11.97
N ILE A 67 4.18 10.61 12.51
CA ILE A 67 5.20 11.30 13.31
C ILE A 67 5.89 12.37 12.46
N ARG A 68 6.20 12.08 11.20
CA ARG A 68 6.78 13.05 10.28
C ARG A 68 5.89 14.28 10.10
N ILE A 69 4.59 14.08 9.83
CA ILE A 69 3.64 15.19 9.65
C ILE A 69 3.51 16.01 10.94
N MET A 70 3.38 15.34 12.09
CA MET A 70 3.32 15.99 13.40
C MET A 70 4.56 16.84 13.68
N MET A 71 5.76 16.29 13.44
CA MET A 71 7.01 17.02 13.64
C MET A 71 7.10 18.25 12.74
N TRP A 72 6.74 18.13 11.45
CA TRP A 72 6.78 19.26 10.52
C TRP A 72 5.79 20.36 10.88
N GLN A 73 4.57 20.01 11.29
CA GLN A 73 3.58 20.99 11.76
C GLN A 73 4.09 21.72 13.02
N LYS A 74 4.61 20.97 14.00
CA LYS A 74 5.04 21.52 15.30
C LYS A 74 6.34 22.32 15.21
N ALA A 75 7.23 21.96 14.30
CA ALA A 75 8.47 22.68 14.04
C ALA A 75 8.28 23.90 13.10
N GLY A 76 7.08 24.11 12.56
CA GLY A 76 6.80 25.21 11.63
C GLY A 76 7.45 25.06 10.25
N LEU A 77 7.87 23.84 9.87
CA LEU A 77 8.51 23.57 8.58
C LEU A 77 7.52 23.56 7.42
N PHE A 78 6.26 23.18 7.69
CA PHE A 78 5.17 23.16 6.73
C PHE A 78 3.85 23.27 7.47
N ASP A 79 2.91 24.06 6.95
CA ASP A 79 1.57 24.18 7.51
C ASP A 79 0.58 23.28 6.75
N TYR A 80 0.14 22.22 7.42
CA TYR A 80 -0.91 21.32 6.94
C TYR A 80 -2.33 21.82 7.27
N GLY A 81 -2.45 22.97 7.92
CA GLY A 81 -3.71 23.63 8.28
C GLY A 81 -4.31 23.16 9.60
N GLU A 82 -5.44 23.75 9.97
CA GLU A 82 -6.14 23.51 11.24
C GLU A 82 -6.42 22.03 11.51
N TYR A 83 -6.80 21.28 10.47
CA TYR A 83 -7.16 19.86 10.55
C TYR A 83 -6.01 18.90 10.25
N TRP A 84 -4.75 19.33 10.45
CA TRP A 84 -3.55 18.53 10.13
C TRP A 84 -3.56 17.13 10.76
N VAL A 85 -4.16 16.95 11.94
CA VAL A 85 -4.27 15.64 12.61
C VAL A 85 -5.09 14.65 11.76
N PHE A 86 -6.19 15.11 11.16
CA PHE A 86 -7.02 14.27 10.30
C PHE A 86 -6.31 13.94 8.98
N ILE A 87 -5.51 14.87 8.47
CA ILE A 87 -4.63 14.61 7.31
C ILE A 87 -3.62 13.53 7.67
N ALA A 88 -2.93 13.66 8.81
CA ALA A 88 -1.96 12.68 9.28
C ALA A 88 -2.59 11.30 9.47
N LEU A 89 -3.74 11.21 10.15
CA LEU A 89 -4.48 9.95 10.32
C LEU A 89 -4.91 9.35 8.98
N SER A 90 -5.42 10.17 8.05
CA SER A 90 -5.84 9.69 6.74
C SER A 90 -4.69 9.06 5.96
N ILE A 91 -3.50 9.66 5.99
CA ILE A 91 -2.30 9.16 5.33
C ILE A 91 -1.80 7.89 6.02
N SER A 92 -1.76 7.88 7.34
CA SER A 92 -1.30 6.71 8.11
C SER A 92 -2.17 5.49 7.90
N VAL A 93 -3.50 5.65 7.97
CA VAL A 93 -4.44 4.54 7.72
C VAL A 93 -4.37 4.10 6.26
N SER A 94 -4.25 5.03 5.33
CA SER A 94 -4.10 4.70 3.90
C SER A 94 -2.84 3.90 3.63
N LEU A 95 -1.70 4.26 4.25
CA LEU A 95 -0.44 3.52 4.11
C LEU A 95 -0.59 2.08 4.60
N VAL A 96 -1.26 1.87 5.73
CA VAL A 96 -1.52 0.51 6.23
C VAL A 96 -2.29 -0.31 5.21
N LEU A 97 -3.40 0.23 4.69
CA LEU A 97 -4.28 -0.50 3.77
C LEU A 97 -3.63 -0.72 2.41
N ILE A 98 -2.86 0.24 1.90
CA ILE A 98 -2.24 0.16 0.57
C ILE A 98 -1.03 -0.75 0.58
N VAL A 99 -0.24 -0.77 1.66
CA VAL A 99 0.84 -1.74 1.84
C VAL A 99 0.27 -3.14 1.99
N LEU A 100 -0.79 -3.32 2.80
CA LEU A 100 -1.48 -4.60 2.91
C LEU A 100 -2.03 -5.07 1.55
N TRP A 101 -2.64 -4.17 0.79
CA TRP A 101 -3.16 -4.49 -0.54
C TRP A 101 -2.01 -4.80 -1.53
N GLY A 102 -0.92 -4.07 -1.45
CA GLY A 102 0.31 -4.31 -2.20
C GLY A 102 0.85 -5.72 -1.95
N THR A 103 1.11 -6.08 -0.69
CA THR A 103 1.63 -7.41 -0.34
C THR A 103 0.68 -8.53 -0.72
N LEU A 104 -0.63 -8.34 -0.53
CA LEU A 104 -1.65 -9.32 -0.92
C LEU A 104 -1.71 -9.50 -2.43
N SER A 105 -1.88 -8.43 -3.19
CA SER A 105 -1.91 -8.52 -4.66
C SER A 105 -0.61 -9.10 -5.22
N GLY A 106 0.54 -8.63 -4.72
CA GLY A 106 1.86 -9.11 -5.08
C GLY A 106 2.07 -10.60 -4.83
N SER A 107 1.66 -11.09 -3.66
CA SER A 107 1.81 -12.51 -3.32
C SER A 107 0.80 -13.42 -4.01
N MET A 108 -0.42 -12.94 -4.28
CA MET A 108 -1.52 -13.76 -4.78
C MET A 108 -1.56 -13.82 -6.32
N ILE A 109 -1.25 -12.73 -7.03
CA ILE A 109 -1.24 -12.72 -8.51
C ILE A 109 -0.39 -13.86 -9.11
N PRO A 110 0.83 -14.16 -8.62
CA PRO A 110 1.65 -15.25 -9.14
C PRO A 110 0.94 -16.60 -9.16
N PHE A 111 0.18 -16.98 -8.12
CA PHE A 111 -0.50 -18.27 -8.20
C PHE A 111 -1.75 -18.23 -9.09
N VAL A 112 -2.43 -17.08 -9.24
CA VAL A 112 -3.52 -16.97 -10.23
C VAL A 112 -2.97 -17.23 -11.62
N LEU A 113 -1.86 -16.57 -11.98
CA LEU A 113 -1.20 -16.75 -13.26
C LEU A 113 -0.76 -18.21 -13.45
N LYS A 114 -0.12 -18.81 -12.44
CA LYS A 114 0.30 -20.22 -12.50
C LYS A 114 -0.88 -21.18 -12.66
N LYS A 115 -2.02 -20.92 -11.99
CA LYS A 115 -3.26 -21.70 -12.13
C LYS A 115 -3.84 -21.59 -13.55
N LEU A 116 -3.70 -20.42 -14.18
CA LEU A 116 -4.07 -20.18 -15.57
C LEU A 116 -3.03 -20.68 -16.58
N LYS A 117 -1.97 -21.37 -16.12
CA LYS A 117 -0.84 -21.85 -16.94
C LYS A 117 -0.05 -20.73 -17.64
N LEU A 118 -0.12 -19.51 -17.11
CA LEU A 118 0.72 -18.38 -17.51
C LEU A 118 2.01 -18.37 -16.69
N ASP A 119 3.07 -17.78 -17.25
CA ASP A 119 4.35 -17.63 -16.55
C ASP A 119 4.32 -16.43 -15.58
N PRO A 120 4.38 -16.68 -14.25
CA PRO A 120 4.38 -15.60 -13.26
C PRO A 120 5.62 -14.70 -13.34
N ALA A 121 6.77 -15.21 -13.80
CA ALA A 121 8.03 -14.47 -13.78
C ALA A 121 8.04 -13.27 -14.74
N THR A 122 7.38 -13.41 -15.88
CA THR A 122 7.33 -12.38 -16.93
C THR A 122 6.17 -11.40 -16.75
N SER A 123 5.05 -11.85 -16.17
CA SER A 123 3.79 -11.09 -16.19
C SER A 123 3.40 -10.48 -14.85
N SER A 124 3.89 -11.00 -13.71
CA SER A 124 3.40 -10.54 -12.40
C SER A 124 3.81 -9.12 -12.06
N ALA A 125 5.07 -8.73 -12.30
CA ALA A 125 5.56 -7.43 -11.84
C ALA A 125 4.82 -6.22 -12.47
N PRO A 126 4.64 -6.14 -13.80
CA PRO A 126 3.85 -5.06 -14.41
C PRO A 126 2.37 -5.08 -14.01
N PHE A 127 1.80 -6.29 -13.86
CA PHE A 127 0.38 -6.45 -13.50
C PHE A 127 0.12 -6.01 -12.05
N VAL A 128 1.00 -6.36 -11.12
CA VAL A 128 0.94 -5.93 -9.72
C VAL A 128 1.09 -4.42 -9.63
N ALA A 129 2.09 -3.83 -10.31
CA ALA A 129 2.31 -2.38 -10.27
C ALA A 129 1.08 -1.60 -10.75
N THR A 130 0.56 -1.91 -11.93
CA THR A 130 -0.62 -1.22 -12.49
C THR A 130 -1.87 -1.40 -11.63
N LEU A 131 -2.10 -2.60 -11.12
CA LEU A 131 -3.23 -2.87 -10.24
C LEU A 131 -3.13 -2.07 -8.94
N VAL A 132 -1.95 -2.05 -8.29
CA VAL A 132 -1.71 -1.33 -7.05
C VAL A 132 -1.76 0.19 -7.25
N ASP A 133 -1.31 0.71 -8.39
CA ASP A 133 -1.37 2.15 -8.68
C ASP A 133 -2.83 2.64 -8.72
N VAL A 134 -3.68 1.96 -9.51
CA VAL A 134 -5.09 2.35 -9.69
C VAL A 134 -5.87 2.15 -8.39
N THR A 135 -5.78 0.96 -7.80
CA THR A 135 -6.52 0.64 -6.57
C THR A 135 -5.99 1.39 -5.36
N GLY A 136 -4.69 1.68 -5.29
CA GLY A 136 -4.07 2.45 -4.23
C GLY A 136 -4.60 3.87 -4.17
N LEU A 137 -4.77 4.53 -5.33
CA LEU A 137 -5.42 5.85 -5.38
C LEU A 137 -6.88 5.79 -4.90
N ILE A 138 -7.62 4.77 -5.31
CA ILE A 138 -9.02 4.58 -4.87
C ILE A 138 -9.07 4.42 -3.35
N ILE A 139 -8.22 3.58 -2.77
CA ILE A 139 -8.14 3.38 -1.31
C ILE A 139 -7.77 4.70 -0.62
N TYR A 140 -6.75 5.39 -1.10
CA TYR A 140 -6.26 6.63 -0.50
C TYR A 140 -7.34 7.71 -0.46
N PHE A 141 -7.96 8.02 -1.60
CA PHE A 141 -8.98 9.07 -1.66
C PHE A 141 -10.26 8.68 -0.94
N SER A 142 -10.60 7.38 -0.86
CA SER A 142 -11.74 6.91 -0.08
C SER A 142 -11.52 7.12 1.43
N ILE A 143 -10.33 6.76 1.93
CA ILE A 143 -9.96 6.96 3.34
C ILE A 143 -9.83 8.45 3.66
N ALA A 144 -9.18 9.22 2.80
CA ALA A 144 -9.11 10.67 2.94
C ALA A 144 -10.52 11.27 3.01
N GLY A 145 -11.41 10.90 2.09
CA GLY A 145 -12.82 11.31 2.11
C GLY A 145 -13.51 10.97 3.43
N MET A 146 -13.31 9.78 3.98
CA MET A 146 -13.91 9.36 5.26
C MET A 146 -13.42 10.19 6.45
N PHE A 147 -12.12 10.45 6.55
CA PHE A 147 -11.55 11.19 7.68
C PHE A 147 -11.81 12.70 7.61
N LEU A 148 -12.03 13.20 6.40
CA LEU A 148 -12.09 14.62 6.10
C LEU A 148 -13.50 15.11 5.73
N ALA A 149 -14.45 14.22 5.49
CA ALA A 149 -15.86 14.56 5.28
C ALA A 149 -16.41 15.42 6.43
N GLY A 150 -17.02 16.56 6.08
CA GLY A 150 -17.60 17.52 7.04
C GLY A 150 -16.58 18.38 7.81
N LYS A 151 -15.28 18.19 7.59
CA LYS A 151 -14.20 19.07 8.11
C LYS A 151 -13.51 19.86 6.98
N LEU A 152 -13.78 19.45 5.74
CA LEU A 152 -13.17 19.98 4.53
C LEU A 152 -14.17 20.41 3.46
N LEU A 153 -15.47 20.21 3.71
CA LEU A 153 -16.59 20.67 2.89
C LEU A 153 -17.45 21.64 3.70
#